data_AF-A0A0N4VAR5-F1
#
_entry.id   AF-A0A0N4VAR5-F1
#
_cell.length_a   1.000
_cell.length_b   1.000
_cell.length_c   1.000
_cell.angle_alpha   90.00
_cell.angle_beta   90.00
_cell.angle_gamma   90.00
#
_symmetry.space_group_name_H-M   'P 1'
#
loop_
_entity.id
_entity.type
_entity.pdbx_description
1 polymer ?
#
loop_
_entity_poly.entity_id
_entity_poly.type
_entity_poly.pdbx_seq_one_letter_code
_entity_poly.pdbx_strand_id
1 'polypeptide(L)'
;MSVNMHQIFKVARRYHHLKVLFAIGGWENSQYFSLLTADYERRKIFINAILQVIRYYGFDGIDIDWEYPVTGGETEGLSVFVEMQLQMIFTFQSDRSNYVLLLRELRRRFTEYEVATRSDRKLIISFAGAAGQWTLDPGFDLNMLVRYADFVNVMTYDYFGAWRSKWGAHTGPPAPLYFSMPKNFSGKMTVDWTMKYYACKLLDTSKLNLGIPFYGRFWKNVGGSADGHDEMWRIAEPVNGEFQGGQIAWRDIPHQWDLSRTTFHNVSKTPYIWMMEKRIFLGFENELSVAYKLDYALQKNLGGLMFWSLDFDDDSDTLLKTATSKQMCGTSATTTLNYKCSPLKEKRWWTMADDEVCDKLAGMCGRSAPLYNGYYPVCDPDDPGYSCCGKYGYCGSGPESCDCEDCINYAADPMLLLKEPVKPSVEVRWFTSDASPEERNRCGIFAPKLADGTVAICNPDNDKAYCCSNAGYCGNSVHHCDCAGCINFRKTNTENPTDFTAPSLSRHVITDSNGRCGPKFPKLRSGRYAICDPNSPIAHCCSRAGYCGSGEAYCGCAECIDFKKNPHFTWTEPFNFTRYK
;
A
#
# COMPACT_ATOMS: atom_id res chain seq x y z
N MET A 1 1.08 -39.07 23.16
CA MET A 1 -0.19 -39.82 22.96
C MET A 1 -0.23 -40.28 21.50
N SER A 2 -0.38 -41.57 21.21
CA SER A 2 -0.65 -42.02 19.84
C SER A 2 -2.14 -41.77 19.55
N VAL A 3 -2.42 -40.99 18.50
CA VAL A 3 -3.79 -40.71 18.07
C VAL A 3 -4.37 -41.98 17.41
N ASN A 4 -5.45 -42.51 17.94
CA ASN A 4 -6.14 -43.64 17.31
C ASN A 4 -7.17 -43.12 16.29
N MET A 5 -6.79 -43.13 15.00
CA MET A 5 -7.65 -42.67 13.90
C MET A 5 -9.01 -43.38 13.87
N HIS A 6 -9.10 -44.66 14.24
CA HIS A 6 -10.37 -45.37 14.28
C HIS A 6 -11.33 -44.79 15.33
N GLN A 7 -10.81 -44.31 16.47
CA GLN A 7 -11.62 -43.67 17.50
C GLN A 7 -12.16 -42.30 17.03
N ILE A 8 -11.32 -41.50 16.36
CA ILE A 8 -11.75 -40.22 15.75
C ILE A 8 -12.91 -40.46 14.80
N PHE A 9 -12.75 -41.38 13.84
CA PHE A 9 -13.81 -41.67 12.88
C PHE A 9 -15.05 -42.28 13.53
N LYS A 10 -14.92 -43.08 14.59
CA LYS A 10 -16.07 -43.61 15.34
C LYS A 10 -16.92 -42.48 15.94
N VAL A 11 -16.30 -41.40 16.42
CA VAL A 11 -17.01 -40.23 16.93
C VAL A 11 -17.54 -39.37 15.79
N ALA A 12 -16.69 -39.03 14.82
CA ALA A 12 -17.05 -38.15 13.71
C ALA A 12 -18.24 -38.69 12.90
N ARG A 13 -18.31 -40.01 12.69
CA ARG A 13 -19.37 -40.64 11.91
C ARG A 13 -20.73 -40.69 12.61
N ARG A 14 -20.83 -40.27 13.88
CA ARG A 14 -22.12 -39.99 14.53
C ARG A 14 -22.79 -38.72 14.01
N TYR A 15 -22.02 -37.83 13.39
CA TYR A 15 -22.48 -36.54 12.88
C TYR A 15 -22.36 -36.54 11.35
N HIS A 16 -23.43 -36.92 10.63
CA HIS A 16 -23.39 -37.11 9.16
C HIS A 16 -23.02 -35.85 8.35
N HIS A 17 -23.22 -34.66 8.92
CA HIS A 17 -22.84 -33.38 8.34
C HIS A 17 -21.35 -33.05 8.51
N LEU A 18 -20.67 -33.66 9.49
CA LEU A 18 -19.25 -33.44 9.74
C LEU A 18 -18.40 -34.09 8.65
N LYS A 19 -17.48 -33.30 8.10
CA LYS A 19 -16.48 -33.72 7.13
C LYS A 19 -15.11 -33.72 7.80
N VAL A 20 -14.39 -34.83 7.67
CA VAL A 20 -13.05 -34.96 8.23
C VAL A 20 -12.06 -35.00 7.08
N LEU A 21 -11.22 -33.98 6.98
CA LEU A 21 -10.08 -33.93 6.06
C LEU A 21 -8.81 -34.19 6.86
N PHE A 22 -7.74 -34.58 6.18
CA PHE A 22 -6.39 -34.51 6.74
C PHE A 22 -5.62 -33.42 6.01
N ALA A 23 -4.80 -32.68 6.74
CA ALA A 23 -3.87 -31.72 6.16
C ALA A 23 -2.53 -32.40 5.89
N ILE A 24 -1.90 -32.08 4.75
CA ILE A 24 -0.51 -32.44 4.47
C ILE A 24 0.30 -31.17 4.38
N GLY A 25 1.43 -31.15 5.09
CA GLY A 25 2.34 -30.00 5.16
C GLY A 25 2.30 -29.37 6.54
N GLY A 26 2.01 -28.08 6.57
CA GLY A 26 2.22 -27.19 7.71
C GLY A 26 3.66 -26.68 7.73
N TRP A 27 3.92 -25.78 8.67
CA TRP A 27 5.20 -25.09 8.85
C TRP A 27 6.43 -26.02 8.78
N GLU A 28 6.44 -27.15 9.51
CA GLU A 28 7.62 -28.02 9.61
C GLU A 28 7.73 -29.13 8.54
N ASN A 29 6.68 -29.36 7.73
CA ASN A 29 6.64 -30.46 6.75
C ASN A 29 6.48 -30.00 5.29
N SER A 30 6.62 -28.71 5.03
CA SER A 30 6.47 -28.13 3.70
C SER A 30 7.72 -28.16 2.82
N GLN A 31 8.89 -28.48 3.37
CA GLN A 31 10.19 -28.54 2.68
C GLN A 31 10.24 -29.54 1.51
N TYR A 32 9.31 -30.50 1.46
CA TYR A 32 9.27 -31.53 0.42
C TYR A 32 8.44 -31.13 -0.81
N PHE A 33 7.58 -30.12 -0.72
CA PHE A 33 6.60 -29.83 -1.77
C PHE A 33 7.24 -29.36 -3.08
N SER A 34 8.25 -28.48 -3.06
CA SER A 34 8.85 -27.94 -4.29
C SER A 34 9.38 -29.07 -5.20
N LEU A 35 10.18 -29.98 -4.63
CA LEU A 35 10.73 -31.11 -5.37
C LEU A 35 9.69 -32.16 -5.79
N LEU A 36 8.64 -32.33 -4.98
CA LEU A 36 7.56 -33.27 -5.25
C LEU A 36 6.64 -32.77 -6.36
N THR A 37 6.36 -31.47 -6.38
CA THR A 37 5.42 -30.87 -7.32
C THR A 37 6.05 -30.53 -8.68
N ALA A 38 7.37 -30.39 -8.75
CA ALA A 38 8.08 -30.11 -10.00
C ALA A 38 8.04 -31.25 -11.03
N ASP A 39 7.85 -32.50 -10.62
CA ASP A 39 7.88 -33.67 -11.50
C ASP A 39 6.51 -34.37 -11.59
N TYR A 40 6.09 -34.72 -12.81
CA TYR A 40 4.79 -35.34 -13.05
C TYR A 40 4.65 -36.73 -12.40
N GLU A 41 5.67 -37.59 -12.49
CA GLU A 41 5.57 -38.94 -11.91
C GLU A 41 5.58 -38.88 -10.38
N ARG A 42 6.33 -37.95 -9.79
CA ARG A 42 6.27 -37.69 -8.33
C ARG A 42 4.89 -37.20 -7.89
N ARG A 43 4.31 -36.21 -8.59
CA ARG A 43 2.94 -35.76 -8.32
C ARG A 43 1.95 -36.91 -8.39
N LYS A 44 2.04 -37.74 -9.43
CA LYS A 44 1.17 -38.91 -9.62
C LYS A 44 1.31 -39.94 -8.49
N ILE A 45 2.52 -40.25 -8.03
CA ILE A 45 2.75 -41.15 -6.89
C ILE A 45 2.09 -40.57 -5.64
N PHE A 46 2.36 -39.30 -5.35
CA PHE A 46 1.81 -38.60 -4.19
C PHE A 46 0.28 -38.54 -4.18
N ILE A 47 -0.33 -38.15 -5.31
CA ILE A 47 -1.79 -38.09 -5.48
C ILE A 47 -2.43 -39.47 -5.26
N ASN A 48 -1.80 -40.55 -5.75
CA ASN A 48 -2.31 -41.90 -5.51
C ASN A 48 -2.17 -42.31 -4.03
N ALA A 49 -1.09 -41.91 -3.35
CA ALA A 49 -0.93 -42.13 -1.91
C ALA A 49 -1.99 -41.40 -1.09
N ILE A 50 -2.31 -40.14 -1.42
CA ILE A 50 -3.42 -39.38 -0.81
C ILE A 50 -4.72 -40.18 -0.93
N LEU A 51 -5.05 -40.65 -2.13
CA LEU A 51 -6.29 -41.41 -2.33
C LEU A 51 -6.28 -42.74 -1.56
N GLN A 52 -5.13 -43.41 -1.42
CA GLN A 52 -5.03 -44.60 -0.60
C GLN A 52 -5.32 -44.31 0.87
N VAL A 53 -4.78 -43.22 1.44
CA VAL A 53 -5.05 -42.77 2.80
C VAL A 53 -6.53 -42.44 2.99
N ILE A 54 -7.12 -41.70 2.04
CA ILE A 54 -8.56 -41.39 2.03
C ILE A 54 -9.39 -42.68 2.11
N ARG A 55 -9.06 -43.68 1.28
CA ARG A 55 -9.80 -44.95 1.22
C ARG A 55 -9.60 -45.81 2.46
N TYR A 56 -8.38 -45.83 3.01
CA TYR A 56 -8.05 -46.67 4.15
C TYR A 56 -8.72 -46.19 5.43
N TYR A 57 -8.66 -44.88 5.72
CA TYR A 57 -9.25 -44.31 6.93
C TYR A 57 -10.67 -43.76 6.74
N GLY A 58 -11.09 -43.52 5.50
CA GLY A 58 -12.40 -42.99 5.16
C GLY A 58 -12.51 -41.48 5.24
N PHE A 59 -11.45 -40.70 5.00
CA PHE A 59 -11.47 -39.23 4.99
C PHE A 59 -12.44 -38.66 3.93
N ASP A 60 -12.98 -37.47 4.16
CA ASP A 60 -13.88 -36.73 3.26
C ASP A 60 -13.12 -35.90 2.22
N GLY A 61 -11.81 -35.79 2.35
CA GLY A 61 -10.99 -34.99 1.46
C GLY A 61 -9.59 -34.77 2.02
N ILE A 62 -8.93 -33.75 1.48
CA ILE A 62 -7.57 -33.35 1.80
C ILE A 62 -7.47 -31.83 1.87
N ASP A 63 -6.68 -31.34 2.82
CA ASP A 63 -6.21 -29.95 2.86
C ASP A 63 -4.71 -29.94 2.52
N ILE A 64 -4.31 -29.10 1.56
CA ILE A 64 -2.90 -28.92 1.22
C ILE A 64 -2.39 -27.65 1.91
N ASP A 65 -1.53 -27.84 2.89
CA ASP A 65 -0.97 -26.76 3.71
C ASP A 65 0.49 -26.57 3.37
N TRP A 66 0.77 -25.97 2.21
CA TRP A 66 2.14 -25.70 1.76
C TRP A 66 2.58 -24.33 2.27
N GLU A 67 3.51 -24.34 3.22
CA GLU A 67 4.11 -23.15 3.86
C GLU A 67 5.61 -22.99 3.55
N TYR A 68 6.01 -22.23 2.53
CA TYR A 68 5.18 -21.68 1.47
C TYR A 68 5.80 -21.95 0.10
N PRO A 69 5.01 -21.96 -0.99
CA PRO A 69 5.58 -22.05 -2.33
C PRO A 69 6.48 -20.83 -2.60
N VAL A 70 7.63 -21.05 -3.24
CA VAL A 70 8.62 -20.02 -3.63
C VAL A 70 9.43 -19.36 -2.49
N THR A 71 8.78 -18.71 -1.52
CA THR A 71 9.42 -17.84 -0.49
C THR A 71 8.63 -17.89 0.81
N GLY A 72 9.28 -17.67 1.95
CA GLY A 72 8.72 -17.97 3.27
C GLY A 72 9.03 -19.39 3.74
N GLY A 73 8.40 -19.78 4.86
CA GLY A 73 8.50 -21.13 5.41
C GLY A 73 9.71 -21.32 6.33
N GLU A 74 9.77 -22.47 7.00
CA GLU A 74 10.84 -22.80 7.95
C GLU A 74 12.23 -22.83 7.31
N THR A 75 12.31 -23.15 6.02
CA THR A 75 13.58 -23.28 5.29
C THR A 75 14.11 -21.97 4.71
N GLU A 76 13.38 -20.87 4.82
CA GLU A 76 13.83 -19.57 4.31
C GLU A 76 15.04 -19.03 5.09
N GLY A 77 16.09 -18.62 4.38
CA GLY A 77 17.32 -18.12 4.98
C GLY A 77 18.26 -19.20 5.52
N LEU A 78 17.89 -20.49 5.46
CA LEU A 78 18.83 -21.58 5.67
C LEU A 78 19.78 -21.63 4.46
N SER A 79 21.09 -21.49 4.71
CA SER A 79 22.13 -21.64 3.71
C SER A 79 22.22 -23.09 3.23
N VAL A 80 21.31 -23.50 2.34
CA VAL A 80 21.37 -24.80 1.67
C VAL A 80 22.52 -24.75 0.65
N PHE A 81 23.41 -25.74 0.74
CA PHE A 81 24.69 -25.86 0.06
C PHE A 81 24.74 -25.32 -1.38
N VAL A 82 25.79 -24.53 -1.64
CA VAL A 82 26.03 -23.65 -2.81
C VAL A 82 25.97 -24.37 -4.17
N GLU A 83 26.16 -25.68 -4.24
CA GLU A 83 26.10 -26.42 -5.52
C GLU A 83 24.66 -26.77 -5.96
N MET A 84 23.68 -26.75 -5.04
CA MET A 84 22.28 -27.06 -5.33
C MET A 84 21.43 -25.81 -5.68
N GLN A 85 22.02 -24.61 -5.62
CA GLN A 85 21.31 -23.34 -5.76
C GLN A 85 20.72 -23.11 -7.16
N LEU A 86 21.42 -23.42 -8.25
CA LEU A 86 20.90 -23.12 -9.60
C LEU A 86 19.65 -23.94 -9.97
N GLN A 87 19.65 -25.25 -9.72
CA GLN A 87 18.47 -26.09 -9.97
C GLN A 87 17.32 -25.73 -9.04
N MET A 88 17.61 -25.40 -7.77
CA MET A 88 16.59 -24.99 -6.80
C MET A 88 15.98 -23.63 -7.15
N ILE A 89 16.76 -22.63 -7.57
CA ILE A 89 16.24 -21.29 -7.93
C ILE A 89 15.19 -21.40 -9.06
N PHE A 90 15.46 -22.19 -10.11
CA PHE A 90 14.47 -22.43 -11.18
C PHE A 90 13.26 -23.25 -10.72
N THR A 91 13.48 -24.21 -9.80
CA THR A 91 12.40 -25.04 -9.23
C THR A 91 11.46 -24.19 -8.38
N PHE A 92 12.00 -23.36 -7.48
CA PHE A 92 11.24 -22.46 -6.62
C PHE A 92 10.41 -21.47 -7.44
N GLN A 93 10.97 -20.86 -8.50
CA GLN A 93 10.18 -19.96 -9.37
C GLN A 93 9.01 -20.65 -10.08
N SER A 94 9.06 -21.98 -10.22
CA SER A 94 8.00 -22.78 -10.85
C SER A 94 6.95 -23.29 -9.85
N ASP A 95 7.18 -23.18 -8.53
CA ASP A 95 6.29 -23.71 -7.49
C ASP A 95 4.85 -23.19 -7.65
N ARG A 96 4.69 -21.91 -7.98
CA ARG A 96 3.39 -21.29 -8.27
C ARG A 96 2.57 -22.05 -9.31
N SER A 97 3.21 -22.43 -10.41
CA SER A 97 2.57 -23.20 -11.49
C SER A 97 2.45 -24.68 -11.14
N ASN A 98 3.45 -25.25 -10.48
CA ASN A 98 3.47 -26.64 -10.05
C ASN A 98 2.36 -26.95 -9.03
N TYR A 99 2.04 -25.99 -8.17
CA TYR A 99 0.96 -26.11 -7.22
C TYR A 99 -0.41 -26.21 -7.92
N VAL A 100 -0.62 -25.40 -8.97
CA VAL A 100 -1.81 -25.50 -9.83
C VAL A 100 -1.87 -26.88 -10.51
N LEU A 101 -0.74 -27.37 -11.04
CA LEU A 101 -0.69 -28.70 -11.65
C LEU A 101 -1.05 -29.80 -10.66
N LEU A 102 -0.53 -29.72 -9.42
CA LEU A 102 -0.87 -30.64 -8.34
C LEU A 102 -2.37 -30.66 -8.07
N LEU A 103 -3.00 -29.51 -7.81
CA LEU A 103 -4.43 -29.47 -7.48
C LEU A 103 -5.31 -29.90 -8.67
N ARG A 104 -4.92 -29.53 -9.90
CA ARG A 104 -5.61 -29.98 -11.12
C ARG A 104 -5.59 -31.51 -11.25
N GLU A 105 -4.41 -32.10 -11.10
CA GLU A 105 -4.22 -33.55 -11.24
C GLU A 105 -4.89 -34.32 -10.08
N LEU A 106 -4.86 -33.76 -8.87
CA LEU A 106 -5.54 -34.30 -7.69
C LEU A 106 -7.07 -34.30 -7.88
N ARG A 107 -7.65 -33.16 -8.32
CA ARG A 107 -9.09 -33.07 -8.63
C ARG A 107 -9.50 -34.07 -9.70
N ARG A 108 -8.74 -34.15 -10.80
CA ARG A 108 -8.99 -35.14 -11.86
C ARG A 108 -9.01 -36.57 -11.29
N ARG A 109 -8.01 -36.93 -10.49
CA ARG A 109 -7.89 -38.27 -9.90
C ARG A 109 -9.03 -38.61 -8.96
N PHE A 110 -9.50 -37.63 -8.18
CA PHE A 110 -10.66 -37.78 -7.31
C PHE A 110 -11.93 -38.01 -8.11
N THR A 111 -12.19 -37.18 -9.14
CA THR A 111 -13.34 -37.38 -10.04
C THR A 111 -13.32 -38.76 -10.71
N GLU A 112 -12.17 -39.21 -11.21
CA GLU A 112 -12.02 -40.56 -11.78
C GLU A 112 -12.39 -41.66 -10.78
N TYR A 113 -11.98 -41.51 -9.51
CA TYR A 113 -12.30 -42.46 -8.46
C TYR A 113 -13.80 -42.45 -8.09
N GLU A 114 -14.40 -41.27 -7.94
CA GLU A 114 -15.83 -41.10 -7.64
C GLU A 114 -16.69 -41.77 -8.72
N VAL A 115 -16.36 -41.54 -10.00
CA VAL A 115 -17.04 -42.17 -11.14
C VAL A 115 -16.84 -43.68 -11.16
N ALA A 116 -15.59 -44.16 -11.02
CA ALA A 116 -15.28 -45.59 -11.06
C ALA A 116 -15.95 -46.39 -9.93
N THR A 117 -16.17 -45.76 -8.77
CA THR A 117 -16.82 -46.38 -7.61
C THR A 117 -18.30 -46.09 -7.49
N ARG A 118 -18.87 -45.28 -8.40
CA ARG A 118 -20.26 -44.79 -8.31
C ARG A 118 -20.54 -44.16 -6.94
N SER A 119 -19.58 -43.40 -6.42
CA SER A 119 -19.71 -42.74 -5.14
C SER A 119 -20.54 -41.47 -5.29
N ASP A 120 -21.60 -41.34 -4.49
CA ASP A 120 -22.36 -40.08 -4.38
C ASP A 120 -21.62 -39.02 -3.55
N ARG A 121 -20.45 -39.36 -2.99
CA ARG A 121 -19.65 -38.49 -2.14
C ARG A 121 -18.55 -37.82 -2.95
N LYS A 122 -18.67 -36.52 -3.14
CA LYS A 122 -17.60 -35.67 -3.66
C LYS A 122 -16.50 -35.52 -2.62
N LEU A 123 -15.26 -35.87 -2.97
CA LEU A 123 -14.07 -35.65 -2.17
C LEU A 123 -13.70 -34.17 -2.18
N ILE A 124 -13.46 -33.63 -0.99
CA ILE A 124 -13.16 -32.21 -0.79
C ILE A 124 -11.66 -31.98 -1.01
N ILE A 125 -11.33 -30.88 -1.67
CA ILE A 125 -9.96 -30.36 -1.74
C ILE A 125 -10.00 -28.95 -1.18
N SER A 126 -9.25 -28.70 -0.11
CA SER A 126 -8.98 -27.36 0.37
C SER A 126 -7.47 -27.11 0.41
N PHE A 127 -7.09 -25.87 0.64
CA PHE A 127 -5.71 -25.51 0.91
C PHE A 127 -5.63 -24.37 1.91
N ALA A 128 -4.51 -24.30 2.64
CA ALA A 128 -4.19 -23.16 3.48
C ALA A 128 -3.52 -22.05 2.65
N GLY A 129 -4.01 -20.83 2.80
CA GLY A 129 -3.50 -19.66 2.09
C GLY A 129 -2.70 -18.74 3.00
N ALA A 130 -1.58 -18.21 2.50
CA ALA A 130 -0.74 -17.26 3.23
C ALA A 130 -1.48 -15.94 3.53
N ALA A 131 -1.18 -15.33 4.69
CA ALA A 131 -1.73 -14.03 5.08
C ALA A 131 -1.07 -12.84 4.37
N GLY A 132 0.26 -12.91 4.24
CA GLY A 132 1.10 -11.82 3.73
C GLY A 132 1.18 -11.79 2.21
N GLN A 133 1.04 -10.59 1.62
CA GLN A 133 1.13 -10.38 0.17
C GLN A 133 2.45 -10.90 -0.41
N TRP A 134 3.56 -10.68 0.31
CA TRP A 134 4.91 -11.00 -0.14
C TRP A 134 5.14 -12.50 -0.36
N THR A 135 4.39 -13.35 0.35
CA THR A 135 4.38 -14.80 0.18
C THR A 135 3.29 -15.23 -0.81
N LEU A 136 2.13 -14.59 -0.73
CA LEU A 136 0.95 -14.96 -1.51
C LEU A 136 1.14 -14.76 -3.02
N ASP A 137 1.60 -13.58 -3.43
CA ASP A 137 1.73 -13.22 -4.85
C ASP A 137 2.73 -14.10 -5.62
N PRO A 138 3.95 -14.35 -5.10
CA PRO A 138 4.87 -15.26 -5.78
C PRO A 138 4.41 -16.71 -5.68
N GLY A 139 3.81 -17.15 -4.57
CA GLY A 139 3.53 -18.55 -4.32
C GLY A 139 2.23 -19.11 -4.90
N PHE A 140 1.20 -18.28 -5.05
CA PHE A 140 -0.17 -18.75 -5.26
C PHE A 140 -0.81 -18.14 -6.51
N ASP A 141 -1.15 -18.98 -7.49
CA ASP A 141 -2.09 -18.60 -8.54
C ASP A 141 -3.53 -18.83 -8.07
N LEU A 142 -4.02 -17.94 -7.20
CA LEU A 142 -5.32 -18.08 -6.56
C LEU A 142 -6.45 -18.38 -7.56
N ASN A 143 -6.49 -17.68 -8.69
CA ASN A 143 -7.51 -17.85 -9.73
C ASN A 143 -7.49 -19.23 -10.39
N MET A 144 -6.33 -19.88 -10.45
CA MET A 144 -6.19 -21.22 -10.98
C MET A 144 -6.36 -22.29 -9.90
N LEU A 145 -5.88 -22.05 -8.67
CA LEU A 145 -6.01 -22.98 -7.54
C LEU A 145 -7.48 -23.22 -7.17
N VAL A 146 -8.29 -22.16 -7.04
CA VAL A 146 -9.70 -22.28 -6.63
C VAL A 146 -10.60 -22.92 -7.70
N ARG A 147 -10.11 -23.15 -8.92
CA ARG A 147 -10.84 -23.96 -9.92
C ARG A 147 -10.86 -25.44 -9.55
N TYR A 148 -9.87 -25.89 -8.78
CA TYR A 148 -9.68 -27.29 -8.42
C TYR A 148 -9.92 -27.54 -6.92
N ALA A 149 -9.77 -26.52 -6.09
CA ALA A 149 -10.17 -26.54 -4.68
C ALA A 149 -11.64 -26.11 -4.47
N ASP A 150 -12.28 -26.69 -3.46
CA ASP A 150 -13.63 -26.33 -3.02
C ASP A 150 -13.60 -25.00 -2.24
N PHE A 151 -12.63 -24.80 -1.35
CA PHE A 151 -12.43 -23.56 -0.59
C PHE A 151 -10.96 -23.39 -0.17
N VAL A 152 -10.61 -22.19 0.29
CA VAL A 152 -9.30 -21.86 0.89
C VAL A 152 -9.49 -21.47 2.35
N ASN A 153 -8.64 -22.01 3.21
CA ASN A 153 -8.51 -21.62 4.60
C ASN A 153 -7.41 -20.56 4.70
N VAL A 154 -7.79 -19.29 4.78
CA VAL A 154 -6.79 -18.21 4.80
C VAL A 154 -6.25 -18.07 6.21
N MET A 155 -4.94 -18.22 6.38
CA MET A 155 -4.26 -18.14 7.67
C MET A 155 -4.10 -16.67 8.09
N THR A 156 -5.23 -16.00 8.36
CA THR A 156 -5.29 -14.59 8.77
C THR A 156 -4.86 -14.38 10.22
N TYR A 157 -3.67 -14.88 10.54
CA TYR A 157 -2.99 -14.79 11.82
C TYR A 157 -1.47 -14.81 11.62
N ASP A 158 -0.74 -14.73 12.73
CA ASP A 158 0.73 -14.63 12.76
C ASP A 158 1.31 -13.41 12.04
N TYR A 159 0.56 -12.32 12.01
CA TYR A 159 1.06 -11.03 11.53
C TYR A 159 2.17 -10.47 12.43
N PHE A 160 2.15 -10.80 13.73
CA PHE A 160 3.14 -10.37 14.71
C PHE A 160 3.62 -11.56 15.56
N GLY A 161 4.92 -11.61 15.82
CA GLY A 161 5.56 -12.56 16.74
C GLY A 161 7.02 -12.18 17.01
N ALA A 162 7.62 -12.78 18.03
CA ALA A 162 9.03 -12.56 18.39
C ALA A 162 9.97 -13.36 17.47
N TRP A 163 9.96 -13.01 16.18
CA TRP A 163 10.70 -13.71 15.13
C TRP A 163 12.20 -13.46 15.18
N ARG A 164 13.00 -14.36 14.61
CA ARG A 164 14.44 -14.16 14.39
C ARG A 164 14.71 -13.28 13.16
N SER A 165 14.11 -12.09 13.14
CA SER A 165 14.30 -11.08 12.11
C SER A 165 14.04 -9.69 12.68
N LYS A 166 14.39 -8.62 11.94
CA LYS A 166 14.10 -7.23 12.38
C LYS A 166 12.63 -7.00 12.72
N TRP A 167 11.71 -7.76 12.10
CA TRP A 167 10.27 -7.66 12.34
C TRP A 167 9.85 -8.22 13.70
N GLY A 168 10.67 -9.10 14.30
CA GLY A 168 10.44 -9.64 15.64
C GLY A 168 10.50 -8.60 16.76
N ALA A 169 11.05 -7.41 16.46
CA ALA A 169 11.05 -6.27 17.37
C ALA A 169 9.66 -5.71 17.63
N HIS A 170 8.71 -5.88 16.70
CA HIS A 170 7.44 -5.19 16.82
C HIS A 170 6.40 -6.05 17.55
N THR A 171 5.88 -5.55 18.66
CA THR A 171 4.78 -6.21 19.37
C THR A 171 3.47 -6.03 18.62
N GLY A 172 2.55 -6.98 18.80
CA GLY A 172 1.21 -6.89 18.26
C GLY A 172 0.38 -8.14 18.54
N PRO A 173 -0.93 -8.11 18.27
CA PRO A 173 -1.78 -9.29 18.35
C PRO A 173 -1.49 -10.25 17.19
N PRO A 174 -1.76 -11.56 17.35
CA PRO A 174 -1.55 -12.52 16.28
C PRO A 174 -2.41 -12.22 15.04
N ALA A 175 -3.62 -11.64 15.22
CA ALA A 175 -4.59 -11.44 14.15
C ALA A 175 -5.41 -10.14 14.31
N PRO A 176 -4.79 -8.95 14.14
CA PRO A 176 -5.52 -7.68 14.17
C PRO A 176 -6.55 -7.62 13.05
N LEU A 177 -7.81 -7.30 13.39
CA LEU A 177 -8.90 -7.24 12.41
C LEU A 177 -8.70 -6.08 11.43
N TYR A 178 -8.39 -4.89 11.96
CA TYR A 178 -8.22 -3.66 11.18
C TYR A 178 -6.87 -2.99 11.43
N PHE A 179 -6.48 -2.14 10.48
CA PHE A 179 -5.25 -1.38 10.54
C PHE A 179 -5.33 -0.28 11.59
N SER A 180 -4.29 -0.22 12.41
CA SER A 180 -4.08 0.83 13.41
C SER A 180 -2.61 0.99 13.77
N MET A 181 -1.73 0.40 12.96
CA MET A 181 -0.31 0.40 13.24
C MET A 181 0.31 1.76 12.87
N PRO A 182 1.45 2.13 13.48
CA PRO A 182 2.14 3.38 13.15
C PRO A 182 2.51 3.47 11.67
N LYS A 183 2.72 4.70 11.17
CA LYS A 183 3.02 4.97 9.74
C LYS A 183 4.16 4.09 9.18
N ASN A 184 5.17 3.76 9.97
CA ASN A 184 6.30 2.92 9.51
C ASN A 184 5.98 1.42 9.33
N PHE A 185 4.73 1.01 9.58
CA PHE A 185 4.26 -0.36 9.38
C PHE A 185 3.49 -0.48 8.07
N SER A 186 3.61 -1.62 7.41
CA SER A 186 2.75 -1.95 6.27
C SER A 186 1.29 -2.04 6.73
N GLY A 187 0.38 -1.34 6.03
CA GLY A 187 -1.06 -1.44 6.31
C GLY A 187 -1.68 -2.79 5.94
N LYS A 188 -0.87 -3.65 5.32
CA LYS A 188 -1.30 -4.93 4.75
C LYS A 188 -1.30 -6.10 5.75
N MET A 189 -0.86 -5.86 6.98
CA MET A 189 -0.73 -6.90 8.01
C MET A 189 -1.98 -6.99 8.90
N THR A 190 -3.16 -7.17 8.30
CA THR A 190 -4.45 -7.25 9.00
C THR A 190 -5.38 -8.26 8.34
N VAL A 191 -6.34 -8.78 9.11
CA VAL A 191 -7.37 -9.70 8.61
C VAL A 191 -8.21 -9.02 7.51
N ASP A 192 -8.64 -7.77 7.71
CA ASP A 192 -9.46 -7.05 6.72
C ASP A 192 -8.73 -6.90 5.39
N TRP A 193 -7.46 -6.49 5.43
CA TRP A 193 -6.64 -6.35 4.23
C TRP A 193 -6.47 -7.69 3.50
N THR A 194 -6.04 -8.74 4.22
CA THR A 194 -5.80 -10.05 3.61
C THR A 194 -7.09 -10.59 2.99
N MET A 195 -8.21 -10.57 3.72
CA MET A 195 -9.47 -11.08 3.20
C MET A 195 -10.00 -10.26 2.01
N LYS A 196 -9.85 -8.93 2.03
CA LYS A 196 -10.14 -8.07 0.89
C LYS A 196 -9.28 -8.45 -0.32
N TYR A 197 -7.98 -8.67 -0.12
CA TYR A 197 -7.05 -9.04 -1.19
C TYR A 197 -7.48 -10.35 -1.87
N TYR A 198 -7.74 -11.40 -1.09
CA TYR A 198 -8.28 -12.66 -1.61
C TYR A 198 -9.61 -12.47 -2.33
N ALA A 199 -10.57 -11.76 -1.72
CA ALA A 199 -11.88 -11.54 -2.30
C ALA A 199 -11.81 -10.79 -3.64
N CYS A 200 -10.93 -9.79 -3.75
CA CYS A 200 -10.73 -9.04 -4.98
C CYS A 200 -10.00 -9.80 -6.08
N LYS A 201 -9.14 -10.76 -5.72
CA LYS A 201 -8.50 -11.65 -6.70
C LYS A 201 -9.49 -12.71 -7.21
N LEU A 202 -10.24 -13.33 -6.30
CA LEU A 202 -11.10 -14.48 -6.61
C LEU A 202 -12.47 -14.09 -7.16
N LEU A 203 -13.01 -12.94 -6.73
CA LEU A 203 -14.39 -12.49 -6.98
C LEU A 203 -15.46 -13.51 -6.51
N ASP A 204 -15.10 -14.37 -5.56
CA ASP A 204 -15.98 -15.39 -4.97
C ASP A 204 -15.65 -15.55 -3.48
N THR A 205 -16.39 -14.84 -2.62
CA THR A 205 -16.19 -14.87 -1.17
C THR A 205 -16.69 -16.16 -0.54
N SER A 206 -17.55 -16.93 -1.23
CA SER A 206 -18.12 -18.19 -0.71
C SER A 206 -17.07 -19.30 -0.57
N LYS A 207 -15.91 -19.14 -1.21
CA LYS A 207 -14.76 -20.05 -1.10
C LYS A 207 -13.75 -19.63 -0.04
N LEU A 208 -13.97 -18.52 0.65
CA LEU A 208 -13.01 -17.96 1.59
C LEU A 208 -13.39 -18.26 3.03
N ASN A 209 -12.52 -18.99 3.73
CA ASN A 209 -12.64 -19.17 5.17
C ASN A 209 -11.63 -18.28 5.90
N LEU A 210 -12.09 -17.48 6.86
CA LEU A 210 -11.26 -16.61 7.69
C LEU A 210 -10.65 -17.41 8.84
N GLY A 211 -9.32 -17.36 8.99
CA GLY A 211 -8.59 -18.02 10.06
C GLY A 211 -8.60 -17.23 11.38
N ILE A 212 -8.91 -17.91 12.48
CA ILE A 212 -8.92 -17.36 13.84
C ILE A 212 -7.94 -18.15 14.72
N PRO A 213 -6.94 -17.50 15.33
CA PRO A 213 -5.98 -18.17 16.20
C PRO A 213 -6.53 -18.32 17.62
N PHE A 214 -6.62 -19.53 18.15
CA PHE A 214 -7.00 -19.78 19.55
C PHE A 214 -5.80 -19.69 20.50
N TYR A 215 -4.90 -18.74 20.23
CA TYR A 215 -3.67 -18.52 20.99
C TYR A 215 -3.29 -17.05 20.98
N GLY A 216 -2.34 -16.70 21.85
CA GLY A 216 -1.65 -15.42 21.86
C GLY A 216 -0.18 -15.52 21.45
N ARG A 217 0.38 -14.37 21.08
CA ARG A 217 1.81 -14.14 20.85
C ARG A 217 2.32 -13.21 21.94
N PHE A 218 3.47 -13.53 22.54
CA PHE A 218 4.05 -12.72 23.61
C PHE A 218 5.51 -12.38 23.36
N TRP A 219 5.95 -11.28 23.98
CA TRP A 219 7.31 -10.77 23.95
C TRP A 219 7.81 -10.51 25.37
N LYS A 220 9.12 -10.62 25.54
CA LYS A 220 9.87 -10.15 26.69
C LYS A 220 10.83 -9.04 26.24
N ASN A 221 11.38 -8.33 27.22
CA ASN A 221 12.27 -7.20 27.00
C ASN A 221 11.65 -6.10 26.10
N VAL A 222 10.37 -5.81 26.32
CA VAL A 222 9.62 -4.81 25.56
C VAL A 222 9.95 -3.41 26.06
N GLY A 223 10.31 -2.53 25.13
CA GLY A 223 10.66 -1.13 25.36
C GLY A 223 9.48 -0.18 25.25
N GLY A 224 9.73 1.01 24.68
CA GLY A 224 8.76 2.09 24.53
C GLY A 224 7.68 1.83 23.46
N SER A 225 6.63 2.65 23.49
CA SER A 225 5.66 2.73 22.39
C SER A 225 6.37 3.10 21.09
N ALA A 226 5.94 2.49 19.98
CA ALA A 226 6.51 2.68 18.66
C ALA A 226 6.24 4.07 18.07
N ASP A 227 5.15 4.72 18.50
CA ASP A 227 4.76 6.07 18.06
C ASP A 227 4.59 7.07 19.22
N GLY A 228 4.70 6.61 20.47
CA GLY A 228 4.56 7.45 21.67
C GLY A 228 3.10 7.72 22.08
N HIS A 229 2.12 7.12 21.40
CA HIS A 229 0.69 7.40 21.60
C HIS A 229 -0.13 6.14 21.86
N ASP A 230 0.19 5.02 21.21
CA ASP A 230 -0.50 3.75 21.37
C ASP A 230 0.38 2.72 22.08
N GLU A 231 -0.12 2.15 23.17
CA GLU A 231 0.58 1.16 23.99
C GLU A 231 0.48 -0.27 23.42
N MET A 232 -0.39 -0.52 22.43
CA MET A 232 -0.48 -1.79 21.69
C MET A 232 0.80 -2.03 20.87
N TRP A 233 1.31 -0.99 20.21
CA TRP A 233 2.43 -1.07 19.29
C TRP A 233 3.71 -0.63 19.99
N ARG A 234 4.56 -1.57 20.37
CA ARG A 234 5.81 -1.33 21.10
C ARG A 234 6.98 -1.98 20.39
N ILE A 235 8.19 -1.57 20.79
CA ILE A 235 9.44 -2.12 20.27
C ILE A 235 10.12 -2.97 21.35
N ALA A 236 10.24 -4.26 21.10
CA ALA A 236 11.06 -5.19 21.86
C ALA A 236 12.54 -5.01 21.52
N GLU A 237 13.39 -5.18 22.52
CA GLU A 237 14.84 -5.11 22.38
C GLU A 237 15.43 -6.53 22.36
N PRO A 238 16.34 -6.84 21.41
CA PRO A 238 16.90 -8.18 21.31
C PRO A 238 17.87 -8.45 22.47
N VAL A 239 17.91 -9.70 22.92
CA VAL A 239 18.90 -10.22 23.87
C VAL A 239 19.82 -11.18 23.12
N ASN A 240 21.11 -10.87 23.04
CA ASN A 240 22.09 -11.63 22.26
C ASN A 240 21.69 -11.80 20.77
N GLY A 241 21.07 -10.77 20.18
CA GLY A 241 20.63 -10.79 18.78
C GLY A 241 19.29 -11.49 18.53
N GLU A 242 18.62 -12.02 19.57
CA GLU A 242 17.31 -12.68 19.43
C GLU A 242 16.21 -11.94 20.20
N PHE A 243 15.02 -11.84 19.60
CA PHE A 243 13.83 -11.35 20.30
C PHE A 243 13.23 -12.47 21.13
N GLN A 244 13.06 -12.23 22.42
CA GLN A 244 12.53 -13.23 23.34
C GLN A 244 11.00 -13.17 23.34
N GLY A 245 10.36 -14.32 23.16
CA GLY A 245 8.91 -14.41 23.11
C GLY A 245 8.43 -15.80 22.71
N GLY A 246 7.16 -15.92 22.35
CA GLY A 246 6.59 -17.19 21.92
C GLY A 246 5.09 -17.13 21.72
N GLN A 247 4.49 -18.31 21.71
CA GLN A 247 3.06 -18.53 21.59
C GLN A 247 2.52 -19.13 22.89
N ILE A 248 1.26 -18.85 23.21
CA ILE A 248 0.55 -19.42 24.36
C ILE A 248 -0.90 -19.74 23.96
N ALA A 249 -1.35 -20.97 24.17
CA ALA A 249 -2.73 -21.38 23.90
C ALA A 249 -3.73 -20.60 24.75
N TRP A 250 -4.95 -20.32 24.24
CA TRP A 250 -6.00 -19.62 24.98
C TRP A 250 -6.22 -20.23 26.37
N ARG A 251 -6.32 -21.56 26.45
CA ARG A 251 -6.51 -22.28 27.72
C ARG A 251 -5.40 -22.05 28.76
N ASP A 252 -4.18 -21.73 28.32
CA ASP A 252 -3.03 -21.54 29.20
C ASP A 252 -2.86 -20.08 29.63
N ILE A 253 -3.48 -19.12 28.92
CA ILE A 253 -3.39 -17.69 29.23
C ILE A 253 -3.87 -17.39 30.66
N PRO A 254 -5.05 -17.84 31.13
CA PRO A 254 -5.50 -17.58 32.51
C PRO A 254 -4.57 -18.12 33.60
N HIS A 255 -3.73 -19.11 33.29
CA HIS A 255 -2.79 -19.72 34.23
C HIS A 255 -1.45 -18.98 34.32
N GLN A 256 -1.08 -18.23 33.28
CA GLN A 256 0.23 -17.58 33.17
C GLN A 256 0.15 -16.04 33.14
N TRP A 257 -1.04 -15.49 32.85
CA TRP A 257 -1.28 -14.07 32.69
C TRP A 257 -2.50 -13.63 33.49
N ASP A 258 -2.42 -12.42 34.04
CA ASP A 258 -3.51 -11.79 34.78
C ASP A 258 -4.48 -11.11 33.79
N LEU A 259 -5.55 -11.81 33.44
CA LEU A 259 -6.60 -11.30 32.53
C LEU A 259 -7.31 -10.05 33.05
N SER A 260 -7.23 -9.71 34.34
CA SER A 260 -7.79 -8.45 34.84
C SER A 260 -7.08 -7.21 34.28
N ARG A 261 -5.86 -7.39 33.73
CA ARG A 261 -5.05 -6.35 33.08
C ARG A 261 -5.29 -6.25 31.58
N THR A 262 -6.23 -7.01 31.02
CA THR A 262 -6.52 -6.97 29.59
C THR A 262 -7.03 -5.60 29.19
N THR A 263 -6.36 -5.01 28.21
CA THR A 263 -6.82 -3.83 27.49
C THR A 263 -7.35 -4.25 26.13
N PHE A 264 -8.53 -3.75 25.75
CA PHE A 264 -9.08 -4.02 24.43
C PHE A 264 -8.78 -2.87 23.48
N HIS A 265 -8.05 -3.14 22.40
CA HIS A 265 -7.74 -2.13 21.41
C HIS A 265 -8.89 -1.97 20.41
N ASN A 266 -9.57 -0.83 20.52
CA ASN A 266 -10.85 -0.60 19.85
C ASN A 266 -10.75 -0.51 18.32
N VAL A 267 -9.59 -0.13 17.76
CA VAL A 267 -9.41 0.00 16.31
C VAL A 267 -9.10 -1.37 15.69
N SER A 268 -8.05 -2.06 16.15
CA SER A 268 -7.69 -3.40 15.65
C SER A 268 -8.65 -4.51 16.08
N LYS A 269 -9.55 -4.25 17.05
CA LYS A 269 -10.50 -5.22 17.63
C LYS A 269 -9.82 -6.42 18.28
N THR A 270 -8.74 -6.18 19.02
CA THR A 270 -7.95 -7.25 19.66
C THR A 270 -7.62 -6.91 21.11
N PRO A 271 -7.63 -7.90 22.02
CA PRO A 271 -7.13 -7.74 23.37
C PRO A 271 -5.59 -7.82 23.43
N TYR A 272 -5.01 -7.14 24.42
CA TYR A 272 -3.61 -7.26 24.79
C TYR A 272 -3.39 -7.04 26.28
N ILE A 273 -2.24 -7.47 26.79
CA ILE A 273 -1.74 -7.16 28.12
C ILE A 273 -0.33 -6.60 27.97
N TRP A 274 -0.11 -5.39 28.49
CA TRP A 274 1.21 -4.78 28.63
C TRP A 274 1.55 -4.64 30.11
N MET A 275 2.65 -5.26 30.55
CA MET A 275 3.17 -5.15 31.92
C MET A 275 4.51 -4.43 31.91
N MET A 276 4.48 -3.12 32.13
CA MET A 276 5.65 -2.25 32.12
C MET A 276 6.71 -2.70 33.14
N GLU A 277 6.27 -3.07 34.34
CA GLU A 277 7.13 -3.50 35.45
C GLU A 277 7.92 -4.79 35.15
N LYS A 278 7.41 -5.62 34.24
CA LYS A 278 8.05 -6.87 33.81
C LYS A 278 8.64 -6.78 32.40
N ARG A 279 8.37 -5.69 31.68
CA ARG A 279 8.71 -5.52 30.25
C ARG A 279 8.23 -6.70 29.40
N ILE A 280 7.00 -7.16 29.63
CA ILE A 280 6.36 -8.24 28.86
C ILE A 280 5.05 -7.80 28.24
N PHE A 281 4.81 -8.26 27.02
CA PHE A 281 3.61 -7.96 26.22
C PHE A 281 2.98 -9.26 25.74
N LEU A 282 1.65 -9.33 25.75
CA LEU A 282 0.86 -10.42 25.16
C LEU A 282 -0.25 -9.82 24.31
N GLY A 283 -0.33 -10.20 23.04
CA GLY A 283 -1.51 -10.00 22.19
C GLY A 283 -2.17 -11.35 21.92
N PHE A 284 -3.50 -11.42 21.93
CA PHE A 284 -4.23 -12.70 21.89
C PHE A 284 -5.65 -12.52 21.33
N GLU A 285 -6.42 -13.61 21.27
CA GLU A 285 -7.86 -13.58 21.01
C GLU A 285 -8.66 -13.80 22.30
N ASN A 286 -9.81 -13.15 22.42
CA ASN A 286 -10.81 -13.45 23.44
C ASN A 286 -12.21 -13.49 22.79
N GLU A 287 -13.24 -13.75 23.58
CA GLU A 287 -14.63 -13.82 23.11
C GLU A 287 -15.04 -12.55 22.35
N LEU A 288 -14.61 -11.38 22.82
CA LEU A 288 -14.95 -10.12 22.18
C LEU A 288 -14.30 -9.97 20.79
N SER A 289 -13.00 -10.27 20.65
CA SER A 289 -12.34 -10.21 19.34
C SER A 289 -12.85 -11.28 18.37
N VAL A 290 -13.13 -12.49 18.86
CA VAL A 290 -13.73 -13.56 18.06
C VAL A 290 -15.13 -13.18 17.59
N ALA A 291 -15.95 -12.55 18.45
CA ALA A 291 -17.27 -12.06 18.08
C ALA A 291 -17.20 -11.00 16.97
N TYR A 292 -16.24 -10.06 17.04
CA TYR A 292 -16.02 -9.09 15.95
C TYR A 292 -15.62 -9.77 14.64
N LYS A 293 -14.81 -10.83 14.68
CA LYS A 293 -14.43 -11.59 13.48
C LYS A 293 -15.57 -12.41 12.88
N LEU A 294 -16.44 -12.96 13.72
CA LEU A 294 -17.69 -13.59 13.26
C LEU A 294 -18.60 -12.57 12.56
N ASP A 295 -18.78 -11.38 13.15
CA ASP A 295 -19.57 -10.30 12.55
C ASP A 295 -18.95 -9.80 11.25
N TYR A 296 -17.63 -9.69 11.21
CA TYR A 296 -16.90 -9.38 10.00
C TYR A 296 -17.15 -10.43 8.91
N ALA A 297 -17.03 -11.72 9.22
CA ALA A 297 -17.23 -12.78 8.25
C ALA A 297 -18.65 -12.80 7.67
N LEU A 298 -19.66 -12.56 8.52
CA LEU A 298 -21.06 -12.40 8.10
C LEU A 298 -21.24 -11.16 7.22
N GLN A 299 -20.73 -10.00 7.65
CA GLN A 299 -20.84 -8.73 6.91
C GLN A 299 -20.17 -8.83 5.53
N LYS A 300 -19.03 -9.51 5.45
CA LYS A 300 -18.25 -9.69 4.21
C LYS A 300 -18.69 -10.89 3.38
N ASN A 301 -19.72 -11.61 3.82
CA ASN A 301 -20.30 -12.75 3.12
C ASN A 301 -19.24 -13.81 2.78
N LEU A 302 -18.40 -14.14 3.77
CA LEU A 302 -17.35 -15.15 3.65
C LEU A 302 -17.94 -16.57 3.71
N GLY A 303 -17.26 -17.52 3.08
CA GLY A 303 -17.65 -18.93 3.04
C GLY A 303 -17.68 -19.62 4.41
N GLY A 304 -16.85 -19.17 5.33
CA GLY A 304 -16.79 -19.73 6.68
C GLY A 304 -15.64 -19.21 7.52
N LEU A 305 -15.33 -19.96 8.58
CA LEU A 305 -14.24 -19.73 9.51
C LEU A 305 -13.33 -20.97 9.57
N MET A 306 -12.06 -20.75 9.86
CA MET A 306 -11.08 -21.77 10.20
C MET A 306 -10.46 -21.40 11.56
N PHE A 307 -10.13 -22.41 12.38
CA PHE A 307 -9.58 -22.21 13.73
C PHE A 307 -8.24 -22.92 13.87
N TRP A 308 -7.20 -22.21 14.34
CA TRP A 308 -5.91 -22.79 14.68
C TRP A 308 -5.56 -22.57 16.15
N SER A 309 -5.51 -23.59 17.00
CA SER A 309 -6.07 -24.93 16.81
C SER A 309 -7.13 -25.22 17.86
N LEU A 310 -8.00 -26.19 17.58
CA LEU A 310 -9.14 -26.50 18.44
C LEU A 310 -8.72 -26.91 19.86
N ASP A 311 -7.58 -27.60 20.00
CA ASP A 311 -7.02 -28.03 21.29
C ASP A 311 -6.41 -26.90 22.13
N PHE A 312 -6.28 -25.69 21.56
CA PHE A 312 -5.88 -24.50 22.31
C PHE A 312 -7.04 -23.80 23.01
N ASP A 313 -8.29 -24.12 22.64
CA ASP A 313 -9.46 -23.64 23.38
C ASP A 313 -9.51 -24.25 24.78
N ASP A 314 -10.30 -23.64 25.66
CA ASP A 314 -10.51 -24.16 27.01
C ASP A 314 -11.53 -25.30 27.04
N ASP A 315 -11.63 -26.00 28.18
CA ASP A 315 -12.55 -27.12 28.35
C ASP A 315 -14.04 -26.71 28.28
N SER A 316 -14.33 -25.41 28.24
CA SER A 316 -15.66 -24.85 28.04
C SER A 316 -15.95 -24.50 26.58
N ASP A 317 -15.02 -24.77 25.65
CA ASP A 317 -15.10 -24.39 24.24
C ASP A 317 -15.43 -22.89 24.06
N THR A 318 -14.88 -22.03 24.92
CA THR A 318 -15.28 -20.61 25.01
C THR A 318 -15.14 -19.87 23.68
N LEU A 319 -14.00 -20.02 23.01
CA LEU A 319 -13.76 -19.34 21.73
C LEU A 319 -14.57 -19.98 20.60
N LEU A 320 -14.67 -21.32 20.56
CA LEU A 320 -15.47 -22.03 19.56
C LEU A 320 -16.96 -21.69 19.66
N LYS A 321 -17.54 -21.69 20.87
CA LYS A 321 -18.93 -21.30 21.10
C LYS A 321 -19.19 -19.87 20.66
N THR A 322 -18.23 -18.98 20.90
CA THR A 322 -18.34 -17.59 20.45
C THR A 322 -18.31 -17.49 18.93
N ALA A 323 -17.35 -18.16 18.28
CA ALA A 323 -17.22 -18.18 16.83
C ALA A 323 -18.39 -18.84 16.10
N THR A 324 -19.15 -19.68 16.78
CA THR A 324 -20.31 -20.40 16.23
C THR A 324 -21.66 -19.89 16.78
N SER A 325 -21.65 -18.76 17.49
CA SER A 325 -22.84 -18.19 18.14
C SER A 325 -23.89 -17.64 17.17
N LYS A 326 -23.52 -17.43 15.89
CA LYS A 326 -24.41 -16.91 14.84
C LYS A 326 -24.40 -17.86 13.64
N GLN A 327 -25.56 -18.00 13.00
CA GLN A 327 -25.73 -18.85 11.84
C GLN A 327 -25.06 -18.24 10.61
N MET A 328 -23.96 -18.84 10.15
CA MET A 328 -23.31 -18.45 8.89
C MET A 328 -23.93 -19.13 7.66
N CYS A 329 -24.56 -20.30 7.82
CA CYS A 329 -25.18 -21.02 6.70
C CYS A 329 -26.59 -20.46 6.40
N GLY A 330 -26.69 -19.51 5.46
CA GLY A 330 -27.94 -18.95 4.94
C GLY A 330 -28.43 -19.62 3.64
N THR A 331 -29.72 -19.47 3.31
CA THR A 331 -30.41 -20.16 2.19
C THR A 331 -30.27 -19.49 0.82
N SER A 332 -29.59 -18.36 0.71
CA SER A 332 -29.37 -17.69 -0.58
C SER A 332 -27.89 -17.33 -0.70
N ALA A 333 -27.16 -18.11 -1.50
CA ALA A 333 -25.81 -17.81 -1.92
C ALA A 333 -25.83 -16.59 -2.85
N THR A 334 -26.03 -15.40 -2.30
CA THR A 334 -25.75 -14.18 -3.02
C THR A 334 -24.23 -14.08 -3.13
N THR A 335 -23.69 -14.17 -4.34
CA THR A 335 -22.26 -13.97 -4.64
C THR A 335 -21.83 -12.51 -4.52
N THR A 336 -22.49 -11.74 -3.64
CA THR A 336 -22.27 -10.31 -3.49
C THR A 336 -20.91 -10.09 -2.84
N LEU A 337 -20.01 -9.49 -3.61
CA LEU A 337 -18.69 -9.07 -3.15
C LEU A 337 -18.83 -7.81 -2.30
N ASN A 338 -18.76 -7.96 -0.97
CA ASN A 338 -18.87 -6.85 -0.02
C ASN A 338 -17.51 -6.16 0.24
N TYR A 339 -16.73 -5.99 -0.83
CA TYR A 339 -15.44 -5.31 -0.85
C TYR A 339 -15.35 -4.34 -2.03
N LYS A 340 -14.65 -3.21 -1.82
CA LYS A 340 -14.30 -2.27 -2.89
C LYS A 340 -12.93 -2.64 -3.44
N CYS A 341 -12.88 -3.21 -4.64
CA CYS A 341 -11.64 -3.66 -5.25
C CYS A 341 -11.02 -2.57 -6.13
N SER A 342 -9.69 -2.48 -6.12
CA SER A 342 -8.97 -1.67 -7.09
C SER A 342 -9.30 -2.12 -8.53
N PRO A 343 -9.66 -1.20 -9.44
CA PRO A 343 -9.88 -1.53 -10.84
C PRO A 343 -8.57 -1.74 -11.62
N LEU A 344 -7.42 -1.44 -11.02
CA LEU A 344 -6.13 -1.51 -11.70
C LEU A 344 -5.55 -2.92 -11.67
N LYS A 345 -4.92 -3.31 -12.78
CA LYS A 345 -4.18 -4.57 -12.88
C LYS A 345 -2.67 -4.36 -12.69
N GLU A 346 -2.21 -3.14 -12.91
CA GLU A 346 -0.84 -2.70 -12.79
C GLU A 346 -0.64 -1.81 -11.55
N LYS A 347 0.54 -1.93 -10.92
CA LYS A 347 0.97 -1.04 -9.85
C LYS A 347 1.32 0.34 -10.44
N ARG A 348 0.81 1.40 -9.81
CA ARG A 348 1.03 2.80 -10.21
C ARG A 348 1.48 3.68 -9.05
N TRP A 349 2.15 3.13 -8.05
CA TRP A 349 2.51 3.84 -6.83
C TRP A 349 3.89 3.42 -6.36
N TRP A 350 4.58 4.33 -5.70
CA TRP A 350 5.86 4.07 -5.05
C TRP A 350 5.64 3.47 -3.67
N THR A 351 6.43 2.45 -3.32
CA THR A 351 6.45 1.85 -1.99
C THR A 351 7.85 1.94 -1.40
N MET A 352 7.96 1.87 -0.07
CA MET A 352 9.26 1.79 0.63
C MET A 352 10.06 0.52 0.29
N ALA A 353 9.44 -0.44 -0.41
CA ALA A 353 10.05 -1.72 -0.79
C ALA A 353 10.56 -1.75 -2.24
N ASP A 354 10.35 -0.69 -3.02
CA ASP A 354 10.98 -0.56 -4.35
C ASP A 354 12.48 -0.15 -4.17
N ASP A 355 13.38 -0.40 -5.13
CA ASP A 355 14.87 -0.35 -5.03
C ASP A 355 15.54 0.99 -4.58
N GLU A 356 16.88 1.07 -4.60
CA GLU A 356 17.81 2.10 -4.05
C GLU A 356 17.46 3.61 -4.20
N VAL A 357 16.49 4.00 -5.04
CA VAL A 357 16.03 5.41 -5.19
C VAL A 357 14.86 5.75 -4.24
N CYS A 358 14.38 4.79 -3.44
CA CYS A 358 13.06 4.86 -2.81
C CYS A 358 12.91 5.72 -1.56
N ASP A 359 13.98 6.02 -0.81
CA ASP A 359 13.85 6.94 0.34
C ASP A 359 13.37 8.34 -0.09
N LYS A 360 13.56 8.71 -1.37
CA LYS A 360 13.13 10.01 -1.91
C LYS A 360 11.74 9.97 -2.55
N LEU A 361 11.35 8.85 -3.14
CA LEU A 361 10.16 8.74 -4.00
C LEU A 361 8.99 8.00 -3.36
N ALA A 362 9.24 7.18 -2.34
CA ALA A 362 8.22 6.39 -1.68
C ALA A 362 7.08 7.26 -1.16
N GLY A 363 5.85 6.82 -1.46
CA GLY A 363 4.64 7.55 -1.09
C GLY A 363 4.39 8.83 -1.88
N MET A 364 5.21 9.24 -2.85
CA MET A 364 4.87 10.40 -3.69
C MET A 364 3.69 10.09 -4.61
N CYS A 365 2.76 11.04 -4.74
CA CYS A 365 1.54 10.89 -5.53
C CYS A 365 1.14 12.19 -6.25
N GLY A 366 0.28 12.04 -7.25
CA GLY A 366 -0.24 13.15 -8.03
C GLY A 366 0.70 13.62 -9.14
N ARG A 367 0.29 14.71 -9.80
CA ARG A 367 0.86 15.13 -11.09
C ARG A 367 2.17 15.91 -10.99
N SER A 368 2.61 16.25 -9.77
CA SER A 368 3.92 16.85 -9.53
C SER A 368 5.01 15.80 -9.29
N ALA A 369 4.62 14.56 -8.96
CA ALA A 369 5.56 13.51 -8.61
C ALA A 369 6.25 12.89 -9.85
N PRO A 370 7.46 12.34 -9.70
CA PRO A 370 8.09 11.50 -10.71
C PRO A 370 7.20 10.35 -11.15
N LEU A 371 7.20 10.08 -12.45
CA LEU A 371 6.37 9.04 -13.03
C LEU A 371 6.76 7.66 -12.51
N TYR A 372 5.78 6.84 -12.18
CA TYR A 372 5.96 5.42 -11.90
C TYR A 372 5.57 4.61 -13.14
N ASN A 373 6.53 3.91 -13.76
CA ASN A 373 6.29 3.14 -15.00
C ASN A 373 5.57 3.95 -16.11
N GLY A 374 5.90 5.24 -16.22
CA GLY A 374 5.31 6.18 -17.18
C GLY A 374 3.93 6.73 -16.81
N TYR A 375 3.41 6.40 -15.63
CA TYR A 375 2.15 6.91 -15.10
C TYR A 375 2.38 7.98 -14.03
N TYR A 376 1.43 8.91 -13.88
CA TYR A 376 1.38 9.73 -12.67
C TYR A 376 1.11 8.83 -11.47
N PRO A 377 1.96 8.87 -10.42
CA PRO A 377 1.79 7.95 -9.32
C PRO A 377 0.55 8.28 -8.52
N VAL A 378 -0.15 7.25 -8.07
CA VAL A 378 -1.30 7.31 -7.17
C VAL A 378 -0.92 6.72 -5.82
N CYS A 379 -1.87 6.63 -4.91
CA CYS A 379 -1.69 5.91 -3.65
C CYS A 379 -2.33 4.53 -3.74
N ASP A 380 -1.81 3.56 -2.98
CA ASP A 380 -2.31 2.19 -2.99
C ASP A 380 -3.74 2.18 -2.37
N PRO A 381 -4.82 2.00 -3.16
CA PRO A 381 -6.19 2.06 -2.65
C PRO A 381 -6.48 0.95 -1.63
N ASP A 382 -5.66 -0.10 -1.64
CA ASP A 382 -5.82 -1.25 -0.79
C ASP A 382 -4.94 -1.15 0.45
N ASP A 383 -3.95 -0.25 0.54
CA ASP A 383 -3.15 -0.06 1.75
C ASP A 383 -3.82 0.95 2.71
N PRO A 384 -4.39 0.51 3.84
CA PRO A 384 -5.08 1.42 4.76
C PRO A 384 -4.16 2.46 5.41
N GLY A 385 -2.84 2.25 5.42
CA GLY A 385 -1.88 3.23 5.92
C GLY A 385 -1.53 4.33 4.91
N TYR A 386 -1.74 4.08 3.61
CA TYR A 386 -1.18 4.87 2.52
C TYR A 386 -2.13 5.03 1.33
N SER A 387 -3.45 5.03 1.55
CA SER A 387 -4.45 5.03 0.48
C SER A 387 -4.96 6.39 0.05
N CYS A 388 -4.57 7.47 0.73
CA CYS A 388 -4.99 8.82 0.40
C CYS A 388 -3.83 9.68 -0.08
N CYS A 389 -3.99 10.34 -1.22
CA CYS A 389 -3.03 11.32 -1.70
C CYS A 389 -3.32 12.69 -1.07
N GLY A 390 -2.44 13.12 -0.17
CA GLY A 390 -2.57 14.40 0.51
C GLY A 390 -2.26 15.60 -0.39
N LYS A 391 -2.64 16.80 0.08
CA LYS A 391 -2.46 18.08 -0.64
C LYS A 391 -1.05 18.34 -1.17
N TYR A 392 -0.04 17.84 -0.46
CA TYR A 392 1.38 18.05 -0.80
C TYR A 392 1.97 16.97 -1.72
N GLY A 393 1.13 16.06 -2.24
CA GLY A 393 1.58 15.00 -3.15
C GLY A 393 2.27 13.83 -2.44
N TYR A 394 1.83 13.52 -1.22
CA TYR A 394 2.29 12.35 -0.47
C TYR A 394 1.13 11.49 0.03
N CYS A 395 1.30 10.19 -0.10
CA CYS A 395 0.38 9.17 0.37
C CYS A 395 0.42 9.08 1.88
N GLY A 396 -0.75 8.91 2.46
CA GLY A 396 -0.91 8.68 3.88
C GLY A 396 -2.32 8.21 4.20
N SER A 397 -2.64 8.31 5.47
CA SER A 397 -3.92 7.94 6.06
C SER A 397 -4.32 8.99 7.09
N GLY A 398 -5.59 8.97 7.49
CA GLY A 398 -6.13 9.90 8.47
C GLY A 398 -6.59 11.25 7.88
N PRO A 399 -7.18 12.12 8.70
CA PRO A 399 -7.83 13.34 8.22
C PRO A 399 -6.90 14.30 7.48
N GLU A 400 -5.62 14.35 7.85
CA GLU A 400 -4.66 15.24 7.18
C GLU A 400 -4.37 14.86 5.72
N SER A 401 -4.51 13.57 5.39
CA SER A 401 -4.23 13.02 4.07
C SER A 401 -5.50 12.68 3.29
N CYS A 402 -6.63 12.44 3.97
CA CYS A 402 -7.86 11.94 3.36
C CYS A 402 -9.00 12.98 3.32
N ASP A 403 -9.07 13.92 4.27
CA ASP A 403 -10.24 14.78 4.49
C ASP A 403 -10.02 16.25 4.11
N CYS A 404 -8.92 16.54 3.40
CA CYS A 404 -8.66 17.89 2.90
C CYS A 404 -9.32 18.14 1.53
N GLU A 405 -9.63 19.41 1.24
CA GLU A 405 -10.29 19.83 -0.02
C GLU A 405 -9.55 19.35 -1.29
N ASP A 406 -8.23 19.27 -1.20
CA ASP A 406 -7.33 18.89 -2.29
C ASP A 406 -6.90 17.40 -2.26
N CYS A 407 -7.43 16.62 -1.31
CA CYS A 407 -7.00 15.24 -1.06
C CYS A 407 -7.77 14.27 -1.95
N ILE A 408 -7.10 13.21 -2.39
CA ILE A 408 -7.73 12.13 -3.17
C ILE A 408 -7.73 10.86 -2.33
N ASN A 409 -8.91 10.44 -1.87
CA ASN A 409 -9.09 9.24 -1.05
C ASN A 409 -9.41 8.02 -1.93
N TYR A 410 -8.37 7.28 -2.34
CA TYR A 410 -8.54 6.12 -3.21
C TYR A 410 -9.14 4.90 -2.49
N ALA A 411 -9.02 4.80 -1.15
CA ALA A 411 -9.70 3.75 -0.38
C ALA A 411 -11.22 3.94 -0.35
N ALA A 412 -11.69 5.19 -0.25
CA ALA A 412 -13.11 5.51 -0.24
C ALA A 412 -13.76 5.30 -1.61
N ASP A 413 -13.09 5.71 -2.70
CA ASP A 413 -13.54 5.50 -4.08
C ASP A 413 -12.38 5.03 -4.99
N PRO A 414 -12.14 3.71 -5.10
CA PRO A 414 -11.09 3.18 -5.98
C PRO A 414 -11.30 3.53 -7.46
N MET A 415 -12.51 3.91 -7.89
CA MET A 415 -12.76 4.31 -9.28
C MET A 415 -12.10 5.64 -9.65
N LEU A 416 -11.64 6.44 -8.67
CA LEU A 416 -10.81 7.62 -8.89
C LEU A 416 -9.53 7.28 -9.67
N LEU A 417 -9.05 6.04 -9.60
CA LEU A 417 -7.90 5.54 -10.37
C LEU A 417 -8.10 5.54 -11.89
N LEU A 418 -9.33 5.77 -12.38
CA LEU A 418 -9.69 5.79 -13.79
C LEU A 418 -10.09 7.18 -14.34
N LYS A 419 -10.26 8.21 -13.49
CA LYS A 419 -10.94 9.47 -13.89
C LYS A 419 -10.06 10.46 -14.71
N GLU A 420 -8.74 10.33 -14.71
CA GLU A 420 -7.81 11.32 -15.29
C GLU A 420 -6.79 10.68 -16.24
N PRO A 421 -6.13 11.43 -17.17
CA PRO A 421 -5.09 10.85 -18.00
C PRO A 421 -4.00 10.28 -17.11
N VAL A 422 -3.90 8.95 -17.14
CA VAL A 422 -3.05 8.20 -16.23
C VAL A 422 -1.57 8.38 -16.58
N LYS A 423 -1.30 8.68 -17.85
CA LYS A 423 0.02 9.06 -18.36
C LYS A 423 0.02 10.54 -18.73
N PRO A 424 1.19 11.18 -18.73
CA PRO A 424 1.33 12.53 -19.28
C PRO A 424 0.71 12.66 -20.66
N SER A 425 -0.06 13.72 -20.87
CA SER A 425 -0.62 14.08 -22.17
C SER A 425 0.45 14.46 -23.19
N VAL A 426 1.65 14.83 -22.72
CA VAL A 426 2.81 15.25 -23.50
C VAL A 426 4.09 14.70 -22.88
N GLU A 427 5.19 14.70 -23.64
CA GLU A 427 6.51 14.32 -23.13
C GLU A 427 6.92 15.17 -21.91
N VAL A 428 7.48 14.53 -20.88
CA VAL A 428 7.89 15.18 -19.64
C VAL A 428 9.04 16.14 -19.91
N ARG A 429 8.75 17.43 -19.78
CA ARG A 429 9.75 18.50 -19.86
C ARG A 429 9.57 19.50 -18.73
N TRP A 430 9.32 19.03 -17.52
CA TRP A 430 9.18 19.87 -16.33
C TRP A 430 9.92 19.26 -15.16
N PHE A 431 10.25 20.07 -14.18
CA PHE A 431 10.80 19.60 -12.91
C PHE A 431 9.70 18.99 -12.05
N THR A 432 9.93 17.76 -11.60
CA THR A 432 9.08 17.04 -10.64
C THR A 432 9.43 17.42 -9.20
N SER A 433 8.62 17.01 -8.23
CA SER A 433 8.75 17.45 -6.84
C SER A 433 9.99 16.93 -6.10
N ASP A 434 10.70 15.95 -6.67
CA ASP A 434 12.01 15.47 -6.24
C ASP A 434 13.18 16.36 -6.71
N ALA A 435 12.93 17.31 -7.62
CA ALA A 435 13.94 18.26 -8.08
C ALA A 435 14.45 19.16 -6.95
N SER A 436 15.63 19.76 -7.17
CA SER A 436 16.26 20.69 -6.24
C SER A 436 15.37 21.91 -5.95
N PRO A 437 15.52 22.57 -4.79
CA PRO A 437 14.77 23.78 -4.48
C PRO A 437 14.87 24.88 -5.55
N GLU A 438 16.00 24.97 -6.25
CA GLU A 438 16.26 25.97 -7.29
C GLU A 438 15.54 25.67 -8.62
N GLU A 439 15.24 24.40 -8.88
CA GLU A 439 14.57 23.89 -10.09
C GLU A 439 13.05 23.79 -9.91
N ARG A 440 12.60 23.47 -8.70
CA ARG A 440 11.20 23.17 -8.43
C ARG A 440 10.28 24.34 -8.78
N ASN A 441 9.17 24.03 -9.46
CA ASN A 441 8.18 25.00 -9.94
C ASN A 441 8.74 26.06 -10.90
N ARG A 442 9.88 25.83 -11.56
CA ARG A 442 10.45 26.74 -12.55
C ARG A 442 10.12 26.34 -13.97
N CYS A 443 10.00 27.33 -14.84
CA CYS A 443 9.71 27.15 -16.27
C CYS A 443 10.32 28.27 -17.13
N GLY A 444 10.35 28.04 -18.44
CA GLY A 444 10.83 29.00 -19.43
C GLY A 444 12.33 29.22 -19.35
N ILE A 445 12.81 30.22 -20.10
CA ILE A 445 14.24 30.51 -20.28
C ILE A 445 14.99 30.86 -18.98
N PHE A 446 14.25 31.20 -17.92
CA PHE A 446 14.80 31.54 -16.61
C PHE A 446 14.92 30.34 -15.67
N ALA A 447 14.34 29.20 -16.04
CA ALA A 447 14.53 27.95 -15.32
C ALA A 447 15.89 27.33 -15.65
N PRO A 448 16.47 26.53 -14.73
CA PRO A 448 17.55 25.63 -15.09
C PRO A 448 17.14 24.77 -16.31
N LYS A 449 18.11 24.47 -17.16
CA LYS A 449 17.87 23.58 -18.30
C LYS A 449 17.71 22.15 -17.80
N LEU A 450 16.86 21.40 -18.49
CA LEU A 450 16.76 19.95 -18.29
C LEU A 450 18.06 19.26 -18.73
N ALA A 451 18.24 18.00 -18.33
CA ALA A 451 19.44 17.22 -18.62
C ALA A 451 19.75 17.08 -20.12
N ASP A 452 18.70 17.11 -20.96
CA ASP A 452 18.80 17.08 -22.42
C ASP A 452 19.07 18.47 -23.04
N GLY A 453 19.23 19.51 -22.22
CA GLY A 453 19.48 20.88 -22.63
C GLY A 453 18.24 21.68 -23.05
N THR A 454 17.04 21.07 -22.96
CA THR A 454 15.78 21.73 -23.28
C THR A 454 15.29 22.62 -22.13
N VAL A 455 14.34 23.51 -22.47
CA VAL A 455 13.74 24.45 -21.52
C VAL A 455 12.59 23.76 -20.79
N ALA A 456 12.58 23.87 -19.46
CA ALA A 456 11.48 23.35 -18.65
C ALA A 456 10.17 24.10 -18.94
N ILE A 457 9.08 23.36 -19.12
CA ILE A 457 7.71 23.85 -19.21
C ILE A 457 7.01 23.64 -17.87
N CYS A 458 5.78 24.14 -17.77
CA CYS A 458 4.88 23.74 -16.68
C CYS A 458 4.07 22.52 -17.10
N ASN A 459 3.72 21.65 -16.14
CA ASN A 459 2.98 20.44 -16.42
C ASN A 459 1.54 20.78 -16.88
N PRO A 460 1.16 20.54 -18.16
CA PRO A 460 -0.16 20.90 -18.68
C PRO A 460 -1.32 20.15 -17.99
N ASP A 461 -0.98 18.98 -17.46
CA ASP A 461 -1.88 18.08 -16.77
C ASP A 461 -2.13 18.50 -15.31
N ASN A 462 -1.28 19.35 -14.72
CA ASN A 462 -1.39 19.76 -13.33
C ASN A 462 -2.30 20.99 -13.16
N ASP A 463 -3.50 20.81 -12.60
CA ASP A 463 -4.47 21.89 -12.36
C ASP A 463 -3.95 23.05 -11.50
N LYS A 464 -2.89 22.83 -10.72
CA LYS A 464 -2.29 23.84 -9.84
C LYS A 464 -1.12 24.58 -10.49
N ALA A 465 -0.54 24.04 -11.56
CA ALA A 465 0.73 24.51 -12.09
C ALA A 465 0.89 24.24 -13.59
N TYR A 466 -0.08 24.65 -14.42
CA TYR A 466 -0.07 24.46 -15.88
C TYR A 466 0.33 25.72 -16.67
N CYS A 467 0.44 26.88 -16.02
CA CYS A 467 0.88 28.12 -16.65
C CYS A 467 2.25 28.57 -16.16
N CYS A 468 3.08 29.03 -17.08
CA CYS A 468 4.37 29.66 -16.77
C CYS A 468 4.24 31.18 -16.74
N SER A 469 4.60 31.79 -15.61
CA SER A 469 4.70 33.23 -15.50
C SER A 469 5.89 33.80 -16.30
N ASN A 470 5.86 35.09 -16.60
CA ASN A 470 6.99 35.79 -17.21
C ASN A 470 8.26 35.81 -16.32
N ALA A 471 8.11 35.56 -15.02
CA ALA A 471 9.23 35.39 -14.08
C ALA A 471 9.79 33.96 -14.06
N GLY A 472 9.23 33.05 -14.86
CA GLY A 472 9.69 31.67 -14.97
C GLY A 472 9.27 30.78 -13.80
N TYR A 473 8.05 30.97 -13.28
CA TYR A 473 7.45 30.13 -12.25
C TYR A 473 6.13 29.52 -12.73
N CYS A 474 5.89 28.27 -12.35
CA CYS A 474 4.66 27.56 -12.66
C CYS A 474 3.56 27.85 -11.63
N GLY A 475 2.33 28.03 -12.12
CA GLY A 475 1.13 28.21 -11.30
C GLY A 475 -0.14 28.19 -12.15
N ASN A 476 -1.28 28.51 -11.53
CA ASN A 476 -2.59 28.54 -12.20
C ASN A 476 -3.37 29.86 -11.99
N SER A 477 -2.80 30.83 -11.29
CA SER A 477 -3.46 32.12 -11.04
C SER A 477 -3.42 33.04 -12.26
N VAL A 478 -4.17 34.14 -12.22
CA VAL A 478 -4.12 35.22 -13.22
C VAL A 478 -2.69 35.75 -13.46
N HIS A 479 -1.86 35.86 -12.42
CA HIS A 479 -0.45 36.25 -12.56
C HIS A 479 0.44 35.25 -13.30
N HIS A 480 0.01 33.98 -13.40
CA HIS A 480 0.72 32.92 -14.09
C HIS A 480 0.15 32.66 -15.49
N CYS A 481 -1.16 32.83 -15.68
CA CYS A 481 -1.82 32.50 -16.94
C CYS A 481 -2.12 33.71 -17.84
N ASP A 482 -2.40 34.87 -17.24
CA ASP A 482 -2.97 36.03 -17.95
C ASP A 482 -2.03 37.24 -17.99
N CYS A 483 -0.76 37.08 -17.57
CA CYS A 483 0.26 38.12 -17.74
C CYS A 483 0.81 38.12 -19.17
N ALA A 484 1.44 39.22 -19.60
CA ALA A 484 2.12 39.16 -20.90
C ALA A 484 3.45 38.42 -20.82
N GLY A 485 3.68 37.59 -21.82
CA GLY A 485 4.76 36.62 -21.82
C GLY A 485 4.47 35.38 -20.96
N CYS A 486 3.31 35.31 -20.28
CA CYS A 486 2.85 34.08 -19.66
C CYS A 486 2.47 33.05 -20.73
N ILE A 487 2.69 31.77 -20.44
CA ILE A 487 2.36 30.65 -21.34
C ILE A 487 1.45 29.66 -20.62
N ASN A 488 0.29 29.39 -21.20
CA ASN A 488 -0.64 28.37 -20.71
C ASN A 488 -0.43 27.06 -21.48
N PHE A 489 0.24 26.08 -20.85
CA PHE A 489 0.61 24.83 -21.50
C PHE A 489 -0.55 23.87 -21.75
N ARG A 490 -1.71 24.08 -21.11
CA ARG A 490 -2.92 23.29 -21.39
C ARG A 490 -3.57 23.67 -22.73
N LYS A 491 -3.29 24.87 -23.23
CA LYS A 491 -3.89 25.40 -24.46
C LYS A 491 -2.92 25.43 -25.65
N THR A 492 -1.62 25.28 -25.43
CA THR A 492 -0.61 25.31 -26.49
C THR A 492 -0.30 23.90 -27.01
N ASN A 493 -0.17 23.77 -28.33
CA ASN A 493 0.34 22.53 -28.93
C ASN A 493 1.84 22.44 -28.64
N THR A 494 2.26 21.49 -27.82
CA THR A 494 3.60 21.44 -27.22
C THR A 494 4.69 20.85 -28.12
N GLU A 495 4.43 20.64 -29.42
CA GLU A 495 5.30 19.86 -30.30
C GLU A 495 6.64 20.55 -30.64
N ASN A 496 6.80 21.87 -30.48
CA ASN A 496 8.09 22.57 -30.74
C ASN A 496 8.37 23.73 -29.76
N PRO A 497 9.09 23.49 -28.64
CA PRO A 497 9.48 24.55 -27.72
C PRO A 497 10.63 25.45 -28.17
N THR A 498 11.36 25.03 -29.19
CA THR A 498 12.52 25.76 -29.69
C THR A 498 12.13 27.05 -30.40
N ASP A 499 10.84 27.22 -30.74
CA ASP A 499 10.27 28.42 -31.35
C ASP A 499 9.75 29.44 -30.31
N PHE A 500 9.96 29.20 -29.01
CA PHE A 500 9.60 30.13 -27.94
C PHE A 500 10.58 31.32 -27.90
N THR A 501 10.56 32.13 -28.95
CA THR A 501 10.94 33.53 -28.84
C THR A 501 9.95 34.17 -27.87
N ALA A 502 10.44 34.63 -26.72
CA ALA A 502 9.68 35.51 -25.84
C ALA A 502 8.94 36.52 -26.73
N PRO A 503 7.59 36.61 -26.68
CA PRO A 503 6.82 37.45 -27.60
C PRO A 503 7.42 38.83 -27.56
N SER A 504 8.15 39.18 -28.63
CA SER A 504 8.99 40.36 -28.78
C SER A 504 9.10 41.20 -27.51
N LEU A 505 9.87 40.75 -26.52
CA LEU A 505 10.68 41.71 -25.79
C LEU A 505 11.68 42.16 -26.85
N SER A 506 11.26 43.17 -27.60
CA SER A 506 12.06 43.86 -28.61
C SER A 506 13.49 43.92 -28.09
N ARG A 507 14.46 43.65 -28.97
CA ARG A 507 15.92 43.74 -28.78
C ARG A 507 16.42 45.13 -28.32
N HIS A 508 15.69 45.80 -27.47
CA HIS A 508 16.01 47.07 -26.86
C HIS A 508 15.96 46.85 -25.35
N VAL A 509 17.17 46.69 -24.80
CA VAL A 509 17.50 46.75 -23.38
C VAL A 509 17.29 45.45 -22.58
N ILE A 510 18.08 44.43 -22.92
CA ILE A 510 18.65 43.57 -21.87
C ILE A 510 19.77 44.39 -21.22
N THR A 511 19.47 45.08 -20.13
CA THR A 511 20.50 45.49 -19.15
C THR A 511 19.99 45.26 -17.73
N ASP A 512 20.52 44.19 -17.13
CA ASP A 512 20.90 44.05 -15.73
C ASP A 512 19.82 44.26 -14.64
N SER A 513 18.53 44.41 -14.99
CA SER A 513 17.49 44.80 -14.02
C SER A 513 16.10 44.19 -14.27
N ASN A 514 15.99 42.89 -14.59
CA ASN A 514 14.77 42.03 -14.61
C ASN A 514 13.42 42.67 -14.20
N GLY A 515 12.83 43.54 -15.04
CA GLY A 515 11.53 44.18 -14.74
C GLY A 515 11.54 45.09 -13.51
N ARG A 516 12.72 45.58 -13.12
CA ARG A 516 12.97 46.46 -11.98
C ARG A 516 13.08 47.90 -12.41
N CYS A 517 12.70 48.80 -11.51
CA CYS A 517 12.72 50.23 -11.75
C CYS A 517 13.04 50.97 -10.46
N GLY A 518 13.66 52.14 -10.62
CA GLY A 518 13.93 53.05 -9.52
C GLY A 518 15.25 52.82 -8.77
N PRO A 519 15.53 53.70 -7.79
CA PRO A 519 16.87 53.90 -7.25
C PRO A 519 17.33 52.83 -6.26
N LYS A 520 16.44 51.91 -5.88
CA LYS A 520 16.74 50.76 -5.01
C LYS A 520 17.48 49.63 -5.73
N PHE A 521 17.65 49.74 -7.04
CA PHE A 521 18.27 48.71 -7.88
C PHE A 521 19.51 49.27 -8.59
N PRO A 522 20.45 48.40 -9.00
CA PRO A 522 21.67 48.82 -9.70
C PRO A 522 21.37 49.73 -10.89
N LYS A 523 22.20 50.77 -11.06
CA LYS A 523 22.15 51.62 -12.25
C LYS A 523 22.44 50.78 -13.49
N LEU A 524 21.77 51.11 -14.58
CA LEU A 524 22.10 50.59 -15.91
C LEU A 524 23.55 50.96 -16.25
N ARG A 525 24.15 50.25 -17.21
CA ARG A 525 25.50 50.56 -17.72
C ARG A 525 25.68 52.01 -18.20
N SER A 526 24.58 52.69 -18.51
CA SER A 526 24.53 54.12 -18.85
C SER A 526 24.66 55.06 -17.64
N GLY A 527 24.79 54.55 -16.42
CA GLY A 527 24.82 55.33 -15.18
C GLY A 527 23.45 55.86 -14.74
N ARG A 528 22.36 55.48 -15.43
CA ARG A 528 20.99 55.90 -15.12
C ARG A 528 20.25 54.80 -14.37
N TYR A 529 19.27 55.19 -13.57
CA TYR A 529 18.35 54.23 -12.96
C TYR A 529 17.37 53.66 -13.99
N ALA A 530 17.01 52.38 -13.82
CA ALA A 530 16.04 51.72 -14.68
C ALA A 530 14.65 52.36 -14.55
N ILE A 531 13.96 52.50 -15.69
CA ILE A 531 12.58 53.00 -15.78
C ILE A 531 11.72 51.95 -16.48
N CYS A 532 10.41 52.01 -16.23
CA CYS A 532 9.45 51.16 -16.94
C CYS A 532 9.15 51.71 -18.32
N ASP A 533 8.83 50.84 -19.28
CA ASP A 533 8.59 51.24 -20.67
C ASP A 533 7.26 52.03 -20.77
N PRO A 534 7.30 53.35 -21.06
CA PRO A 534 6.11 54.19 -21.13
C PRO A 534 5.15 53.77 -22.26
N ASN A 535 5.64 53.08 -23.28
CA ASN A 535 4.83 52.61 -24.39
C ASN A 535 4.24 51.21 -24.14
N SER A 536 4.66 50.54 -23.07
CA SER A 536 4.17 49.21 -22.74
C SER A 536 2.72 49.29 -22.23
N PRO A 537 1.77 48.54 -22.83
CA PRO A 537 0.38 48.53 -22.38
C PRO A 537 0.21 47.95 -20.96
N ILE A 538 1.23 47.25 -20.46
CA ILE A 538 1.15 46.36 -19.29
C ILE A 538 2.26 46.58 -18.25
N ALA A 539 3.31 47.33 -18.58
CA ALA A 539 4.51 47.50 -17.77
C ALA A 539 5.04 48.94 -17.86
N HIS A 540 4.13 49.92 -17.81
CA HIS A 540 4.45 51.35 -17.86
C HIS A 540 4.51 52.01 -16.49
N CYS A 541 4.17 51.31 -15.41
CA CYS A 541 4.21 51.86 -14.05
C CYS A 541 5.22 51.15 -13.18
N CYS A 542 5.98 51.90 -12.40
CA CYS A 542 6.90 51.39 -11.38
C CYS A 542 6.24 51.36 -10.01
N SER A 543 6.13 50.18 -9.41
CA SER A 543 5.61 50.01 -8.06
C SER A 543 6.58 50.51 -6.99
N ARG A 544 6.10 50.68 -5.75
CA ARG A 544 6.93 51.02 -4.56
C ARG A 544 8.06 50.01 -4.29
N ALA A 545 7.82 48.75 -4.65
CA ALA A 545 8.80 47.66 -4.57
C ALA A 545 9.80 47.66 -5.74
N GLY A 546 9.65 48.62 -6.67
CA GLY A 546 10.46 48.83 -7.86
C GLY A 546 10.33 47.69 -8.86
N TYR A 547 9.09 47.30 -9.17
CA TYR A 547 8.77 46.43 -10.30
C TYR A 547 7.93 47.18 -11.32
N CYS A 548 8.16 46.89 -12.59
CA CYS A 548 7.34 47.38 -13.69
C CYS A 548 6.08 46.53 -13.86
N GLY A 549 4.93 47.20 -14.02
CA GLY A 549 3.63 46.58 -14.24
C GLY A 549 2.56 47.60 -14.63
N SER A 550 1.30 47.20 -14.52
CA SER A 550 0.12 48.03 -14.81
C SER A 550 -1.01 47.66 -13.84
N GLY A 551 -2.03 48.51 -13.76
CA GLY A 551 -3.15 48.34 -12.80
C GLY A 551 -2.89 49.00 -11.45
N GLU A 552 -3.86 48.88 -10.54
CA GLU A 552 -3.90 49.66 -9.30
C GLU A 552 -2.68 49.46 -8.39
N ALA A 553 -2.19 48.23 -8.27
CA ALA A 553 -1.01 47.90 -7.46
C ALA A 553 0.31 48.52 -8.00
N TYR A 554 0.36 48.88 -9.28
CA TYR A 554 1.56 49.42 -9.93
C TYR A 554 1.45 50.89 -10.29
N CYS A 555 0.25 51.39 -10.61
CA CYS A 555 0.00 52.76 -11.06
C CYS A 555 -0.79 53.60 -10.04
N GLY A 556 -1.47 52.96 -9.08
CA GLY A 556 -2.41 53.61 -8.15
C GLY A 556 -1.83 53.92 -6.76
N CYS A 557 -0.56 53.56 -6.49
CA CYS A 557 0.04 53.85 -5.18
C CYS A 557 0.66 55.25 -5.13
N ALA A 558 0.68 55.87 -3.94
CA ALA A 558 1.19 57.24 -3.74
C ALA A 558 2.68 57.43 -4.11
N GLU A 559 3.45 56.34 -4.13
CA GLU A 559 4.88 56.32 -4.47
C GLU A 559 5.16 55.66 -5.84
N CYS A 560 4.10 55.35 -6.61
CA CYS A 560 4.21 54.70 -7.90
C CYS A 560 4.45 55.73 -8.99
N ILE A 561 5.30 55.40 -9.97
CA ILE A 561 5.57 56.27 -11.11
C ILE A 561 4.97 55.67 -12.37
N ASP A 562 3.93 56.31 -12.89
CA ASP A 562 3.35 56.02 -14.21
C ASP A 562 4.16 56.75 -15.29
N PHE A 563 5.00 56.01 -16.01
CA PHE A 563 5.85 56.55 -17.08
C PHE A 563 5.06 56.85 -18.35
N LYS A 564 3.87 56.26 -18.53
CA LYS A 564 2.98 56.61 -19.65
C LYS A 564 2.42 58.02 -19.48
N LYS A 565 2.11 58.42 -18.24
CA LYS A 565 1.73 59.80 -17.89
C LYS A 565 2.93 60.73 -17.75
N ASN A 566 4.09 60.20 -17.36
CA ASN A 566 5.31 60.97 -17.11
C ASN A 566 6.50 60.45 -17.95
N PRO A 567 6.46 60.57 -19.28
CA PRO A 567 7.44 59.93 -20.18
C PRO A 567 8.85 60.53 -20.09
N HIS A 568 9.00 61.71 -19.48
CA HIS A 568 10.29 62.38 -19.26
C HIS A 568 10.83 62.24 -17.83
N PHE A 569 10.15 61.45 -16.98
CA PHE A 569 10.57 61.27 -15.60
C PHE A 569 11.94 60.58 -15.51
N THR A 570 12.82 61.14 -14.68
CA THR A 570 14.14 60.57 -14.38
C THR A 570 14.40 60.63 -12.88
N TRP A 571 15.09 59.60 -12.37
CA TRP A 571 15.47 59.53 -10.96
C TRP A 571 16.74 60.36 -10.71
N THR A 572 16.69 61.35 -9.82
CA THR A 572 17.80 62.27 -9.46
C THR A 572 18.39 62.01 -8.07
N GLU A 573 19.71 62.12 -7.88
CA GLU A 573 20.30 62.04 -6.53
C GLU A 573 20.41 63.41 -5.83
N PRO A 574 20.21 63.47 -4.48
CA PRO A 574 19.68 62.43 -3.60
C PRO A 574 18.14 62.38 -3.68
N PHE A 575 17.58 61.19 -3.95
CA PHE A 575 16.13 61.01 -4.11
C PHE A 575 15.45 60.99 -2.75
N ASN A 576 14.82 62.10 -2.35
CA ASN A 576 14.03 62.22 -1.13
C ASN A 576 12.53 62.24 -1.53
N PHE A 577 11.72 61.32 -1.01
CA PHE A 577 10.31 61.10 -1.39
C PHE A 577 9.37 62.29 -1.14
N THR A 578 9.87 63.42 -0.65
CA THR A 578 9.09 64.58 -0.18
C THR A 578 8.81 65.67 -1.24
N ARG A 579 9.15 65.46 -2.52
CA ARG A 579 8.94 66.46 -3.58
C ARG A 579 8.22 65.93 -4.83
N TYR A 580 7.04 65.34 -4.69
CA TYR A 580 6.00 65.41 -5.73
C TYR A 580 4.65 65.24 -5.01
N LYS A 581 3.93 66.35 -4.83
CA LYS A 581 2.53 66.41 -4.41
C LYS A 581 1.74 67.03 -5.54
#